data_AF-A0A7X9KFG0-F1
#
_entry.id   AF-A0A7X9KFG0-F1
#
_cell.length_a   1.000
_cell.length_b   1.000
_cell.length_c   1.000
_cell.angle_alpha   90.00
_cell.angle_beta   90.00
_cell.angle_gamma   90.00
#
_symmetry.space_group_name_H-M   'P 1'
#
loop_
_entity.id
_entity.type
_entity.pdbx_description
1 polymer ?
#
loop_
_entity_poly.entity_id
_entity_poly.type
_entity_poly.pdbx_seq_one_letter_code
_entity_poly.pdbx_strand_id
1 'polypeptide(L)'
;MKRGNGDPGTDIGGKPPGWSCAFDGAAVIEEGGTLSFRCELPISGCIDHWGQKYRFNEPVVVDARVAGDISGLGMDLALEARAEVDCARCLEPTLFQVSEKGHIFFKPLPEDKGDQDKADSAGDGDDLVFVPSIEGEIDISDQVWEYLVVSLPEKVLCSEGCL
;
A
#
# COMPACT_ATOMS: atom_id res chain seq x y z
N MET A 1 -8.26 -37.42 -4.19
CA MET A 1 -7.44 -36.36 -3.59
C MET A 1 -8.29 -35.54 -2.63
N LYS A 2 -7.85 -35.38 -1.38
CA LYS A 2 -8.57 -34.60 -0.36
C LYS A 2 -8.42 -33.12 -0.69
N ARG A 3 -9.53 -32.42 -0.92
CA ARG A 3 -9.54 -30.95 -0.95
C ARG A 3 -9.14 -30.50 0.45
N GLY A 4 -7.98 -29.85 0.59
CA GLY A 4 -7.63 -29.15 1.80
C GLY A 4 -8.68 -28.06 2.00
N ASN A 5 -9.52 -28.25 3.01
CA ASN A 5 -10.48 -27.25 3.44
C ASN A 5 -9.63 -26.19 4.15
N GLY A 6 -9.01 -25.30 3.36
CA GLY A 6 -8.40 -24.09 3.88
C GLY A 6 -9.49 -23.32 4.60
N ASP A 7 -9.25 -23.04 5.88
CA ASP A 7 -10.05 -22.12 6.68
C ASP A 7 -10.42 -20.92 5.80
N PRO A 8 -11.70 -20.51 5.68
CA PRO A 8 -12.03 -19.27 5.01
C PRO A 8 -11.35 -18.15 5.82
N GLY A 9 -10.13 -17.82 5.42
CA GLY A 9 -9.29 -16.84 6.10
C GLY A 9 -10.10 -15.58 6.32
N THR A 10 -9.94 -14.99 7.50
CA THR A 10 -10.64 -13.77 7.90
C THR A 10 -10.67 -12.77 6.76
N ASP A 11 -11.87 -12.33 6.39
CA ASP A 11 -12.06 -11.35 5.32
C ASP A 11 -11.52 -9.98 5.77
N ILE A 12 -10.70 -9.36 4.92
CA ILE A 12 -10.01 -8.11 5.16
C ILE A 12 -10.69 -7.03 4.32
N GLY A 13 -11.72 -6.41 4.90
CA GLY A 13 -12.50 -5.36 4.24
C GLY A 13 -11.85 -3.96 4.24
N GLY A 14 -10.66 -3.82 4.82
CA GLY A 14 -9.94 -2.55 4.92
C GLY A 14 -8.57 -2.72 5.58
N LYS A 15 -7.79 -1.64 5.64
CA LYS A 15 -6.46 -1.64 6.24
C LYS A 15 -6.47 -2.32 7.62
N PRO A 16 -5.61 -3.32 7.88
CA PRO A 16 -5.51 -3.93 9.20
C PRO A 16 -5.21 -2.88 10.29
N PRO A 17 -5.89 -2.92 11.45
CA PRO A 17 -5.78 -1.88 12.47
C PRO A 17 -4.39 -1.79 13.13
N GLY A 18 -3.57 -2.84 13.00
CA GLY A 18 -2.20 -2.89 13.52
C GLY A 18 -1.14 -2.43 12.51
N TRP A 19 -1.53 -2.04 11.29
CA TRP A 19 -0.58 -1.48 10.33
C TRP A 19 -0.15 -0.08 10.75
N SER A 20 1.15 0.08 10.88
CA SER A 20 1.81 1.37 10.99
C SER A 20 3.10 1.33 10.19
N CYS A 21 3.29 2.34 9.37
CA CYS A 21 4.46 2.54 8.53
C CYS A 21 4.64 4.05 8.45
N ALA A 22 5.43 4.57 9.38
CA ALA A 22 5.56 6.01 9.57
C ALA A 22 7.02 6.43 9.54
N PHE A 23 7.24 7.70 9.25
CA PHE A 23 8.54 8.34 9.33
C PHE A 23 8.44 9.70 10.02
N ASP A 24 9.53 10.12 10.64
CA ASP A 24 9.66 11.45 11.23
C ASP A 24 10.12 12.44 10.16
N GLY A 25 9.25 13.38 9.80
CA GLY A 25 9.55 14.39 8.80
C GLY A 25 10.65 15.36 9.21
N ALA A 26 10.80 15.67 10.51
CA ALA A 26 11.91 16.50 10.99
C ALA A 26 13.26 15.83 10.72
N ALA A 27 13.36 14.52 10.92
CA ALA A 27 14.56 13.75 10.63
C ALA A 27 14.97 13.85 9.14
N VAL A 28 13.99 13.88 8.22
CA VAL A 28 14.28 14.07 6.78
C VAL A 28 14.95 15.42 6.53
N ILE A 29 14.42 16.48 7.14
CA ILE A 29 14.85 17.87 6.89
C ILE A 29 16.20 18.16 7.55
N GLU A 30 16.41 17.68 8.78
CA GLU A 30 17.62 17.89 9.55
C GLU A 30 18.80 17.05 9.02
N GLU A 31 18.57 15.82 8.57
CA GLU A 31 19.62 14.89 8.09
C GLU A 31 19.98 15.07 6.60
N GLY A 32 20.06 16.32 6.15
CA GLY A 32 20.50 16.64 4.78
C GLY A 32 19.45 16.38 3.71
N GLY A 33 18.17 16.34 4.08
CA GLY A 33 17.05 16.32 3.13
C GLY A 33 16.73 14.94 2.57
N THR A 34 17.14 13.83 3.20
CA THR A 34 16.77 12.47 2.76
C THR A 34 16.74 11.47 3.91
N LEU A 35 15.73 10.58 3.92
CA LEU A 35 15.58 9.45 4.82
C LEU A 35 15.24 8.18 4.02
N SER A 36 15.65 7.01 4.50
CA SER A 36 15.19 5.73 3.95
C SER A 36 14.79 4.79 5.07
N PHE A 37 13.67 4.09 4.88
CA PHE A 37 13.12 3.17 5.87
C PHE A 37 12.43 1.99 5.20
N ARG A 38 12.17 0.96 6.00
CA ARG A 38 11.50 -0.27 5.58
C ARG A 38 10.42 -0.62 6.59
N CYS A 39 9.25 -0.98 6.09
CA CYS A 39 8.15 -1.50 6.87
C CYS A 39 7.84 -2.94 6.45
N GLU A 40 7.59 -3.80 7.43
CA GLU A 40 7.02 -5.12 7.21
C GLU A 40 5.65 -5.15 7.89
N LEU A 41 4.59 -5.17 7.08
CA LEU A 41 3.21 -5.00 7.51
C LEU A 41 2.51 -6.36 7.54
N PRO A 42 2.25 -6.92 8.73
CA PRO A 42 1.68 -8.25 8.85
C PRO A 42 0.26 -8.29 8.27
N ILE A 43 0.00 -9.27 7.42
CA ILE A 43 -1.32 -9.53 6.87
C ILE A 43 -1.59 -11.03 6.87
N SER A 44 -2.80 -11.41 7.26
CA SER A 44 -3.23 -12.80 7.28
C SER A 44 -4.74 -12.83 7.07
N GLY A 45 -5.19 -13.46 6.01
CA GLY A 45 -6.60 -13.49 5.64
C GLY A 45 -6.79 -13.33 4.15
N CYS A 46 -7.99 -12.89 3.76
CA CYS A 46 -8.34 -12.73 2.36
C CYS A 46 -8.78 -11.30 2.04
N ILE A 47 -8.41 -10.79 0.87
CA ILE A 47 -8.98 -9.58 0.30
C ILE A 47 -9.89 -10.01 -0.86
N ASP A 48 -11.14 -9.57 -0.85
CA ASP A 48 -12.06 -9.72 -1.98
C ASP A 48 -11.95 -8.50 -2.91
N HIS A 49 -11.43 -8.70 -4.13
CA HIS A 49 -11.26 -7.65 -5.13
C HIS A 49 -11.42 -8.23 -6.54
N TRP A 50 -11.98 -7.47 -7.50
CA TRP A 50 -12.29 -7.98 -8.84
C TRP A 50 -13.12 -9.27 -8.89
N GLY A 51 -13.97 -9.50 -7.88
CA GLY A 51 -14.75 -10.75 -7.75
C GLY A 51 -13.89 -12.00 -7.49
N GLN A 52 -12.62 -11.81 -7.13
CA GLN A 52 -11.67 -12.85 -6.77
C GLN A 52 -11.28 -12.72 -5.29
N LYS A 53 -10.83 -13.83 -4.73
CA LYS A 53 -10.38 -13.93 -3.34
C LYS A 53 -8.87 -14.11 -3.28
N TYR A 54 -8.15 -13.06 -2.87
CA TYR A 54 -6.70 -13.07 -2.72
C TYR A 54 -6.33 -13.44 -1.30
N ARG A 55 -5.57 -14.51 -1.11
CA ARG A 55 -5.21 -15.05 0.20
C ARG A 55 -3.78 -14.64 0.54
N PHE A 56 -3.60 -14.01 1.68
CA PHE A 56 -2.33 -13.53 2.18
C PHE A 56 -1.91 -14.30 3.43
N ASN A 57 -0.64 -14.66 3.48
CA ASN A 57 0.03 -15.37 4.58
C ASN A 57 1.46 -14.86 4.86
N GLU A 58 1.94 -13.92 4.06
CA GLU A 58 3.25 -13.28 4.17
C GLU A 58 3.04 -11.77 4.34
N PRO A 59 3.93 -11.07 5.08
CA PRO A 59 3.82 -9.63 5.27
C PRO A 59 3.97 -8.87 3.95
N VAL A 60 3.34 -7.71 3.87
CA VAL A 60 3.59 -6.73 2.81
C VAL A 60 4.86 -5.97 3.18
N VAL A 61 5.81 -5.91 2.26
CA VAL A 61 7.07 -5.21 2.45
C VAL A 61 7.02 -3.89 1.71
N VAL A 62 7.39 -2.82 2.40
CA VAL A 62 7.53 -1.48 1.81
C VAL A 62 8.94 -0.99 2.07
N ASP A 63 9.68 -0.68 1.01
CA ASP A 63 10.94 0.06 1.08
C ASP A 63 10.67 1.47 0.55
N ALA A 64 10.99 2.49 1.35
CA ALA A 64 10.68 3.88 1.04
C ALA A 64 11.90 4.78 1.18
N ARG A 65 11.97 5.79 0.31
CA ARG A 65 12.94 6.87 0.37
C ARG A 65 12.23 8.20 0.30
N VAL A 66 12.41 9.01 1.32
CA VAL A 66 11.81 10.35 1.45
C VAL A 66 12.91 11.39 1.27
N ALA A 67 12.62 12.47 0.56
CA ALA A 67 13.51 13.62 0.44
C ALA A 67 12.69 14.91 0.37
N GLY A 68 13.25 16.01 0.87
CA GLY A 68 12.56 17.30 0.81
C GLY A 68 13.03 18.30 1.86
N ASP A 69 12.19 19.30 2.09
CA ASP A 69 12.42 20.39 3.04
C ASP A 69 11.09 20.83 3.69
N ILE A 70 11.12 21.95 4.41
CA ILE A 70 9.94 22.51 5.10
C ILE A 70 8.75 22.84 4.16
N SER A 71 8.98 23.00 2.85
CA SER A 71 7.94 23.28 1.86
C SER A 71 7.18 22.02 1.42
N GLY A 72 7.75 20.85 1.66
CA GLY A 72 7.16 19.56 1.32
C GLY A 72 8.19 18.44 1.18
N LEU A 73 7.68 17.21 1.21
CA LEU A 73 8.48 16.00 1.09
C LEU A 73 7.99 15.19 -0.12
N GLY A 74 8.91 14.63 -0.90
CA GLY A 74 8.63 13.62 -1.91
C GLY A 74 9.09 12.25 -1.42
N MET A 75 8.31 11.21 -1.69
CA MET A 75 8.61 9.85 -1.29
C MET A 75 8.53 8.90 -2.49
N ASP A 76 9.64 8.25 -2.82
CA ASP A 76 9.63 7.05 -3.64
C ASP A 76 9.36 5.83 -2.76
N LEU A 77 8.44 4.96 -3.18
CA LEU A 77 8.17 3.70 -2.48
C LEU A 77 8.20 2.50 -3.43
N ALA A 78 8.63 1.36 -2.92
CA ALA A 78 8.51 0.06 -3.54
C ALA A 78 7.72 -0.86 -2.62
N LEU A 79 6.62 -1.42 -3.14
CA LEU A 79 5.75 -2.35 -2.43
C LEU A 79 5.93 -3.76 -3.00
N GLU A 80 6.15 -4.73 -2.13
CA GLU A 80 6.19 -6.15 -2.47
C GLU A 80 5.20 -6.93 -1.61
N ALA A 81 4.40 -7.78 -2.26
CA ALA A 81 3.50 -8.69 -1.57
C ALA A 81 3.38 -10.01 -2.33
N ARG A 82 3.09 -11.09 -1.60
CA ARG A 82 2.77 -12.40 -2.17
C ARG A 82 1.41 -12.84 -1.70
N ALA A 83 0.63 -13.35 -2.65
CA ALA A 83 -0.70 -13.85 -2.38
C ALA A 83 -1.02 -15.05 -3.29
N GLU A 84 -2.05 -15.78 -2.89
CA GLU A 84 -2.65 -16.85 -3.68
C GLU A 84 -4.01 -16.39 -4.19
N VAL A 85 -4.33 -16.70 -5.45
CA VAL A 85 -5.65 -16.50 -6.04
C VAL A 85 -6.00 -17.68 -6.94
N ASP A 86 -7.28 -17.99 -7.11
CA ASP A 86 -7.71 -19.06 -8.01
C ASP A 86 -7.46 -18.64 -9.46
N CYS A 87 -6.78 -19.50 -10.23
CA CYS A 87 -6.51 -19.26 -11.65
C CYS A 87 -7.81 -18.95 -12.40
N ALA A 88 -7.82 -17.86 -13.16
CA ALA A 88 -9.01 -17.38 -13.87
C ALA A 88 -9.55 -18.36 -14.92
N ARG A 89 -8.79 -19.41 -15.28
CA ARG A 89 -9.16 -20.40 -16.28
C ARG A 89 -9.52 -21.77 -15.71
N CYS A 90 -8.62 -22.35 -14.91
CA CYS A 90 -8.80 -23.70 -14.37
C CYS A 90 -9.24 -23.74 -12.91
N LEU A 91 -9.28 -22.59 -12.23
CA LEU A 91 -9.58 -22.46 -10.79
C LEU A 91 -8.60 -23.18 -9.86
N GLU A 92 -7.41 -23.51 -10.34
CA GLU A 92 -6.34 -24.01 -9.47
C GLU A 92 -5.71 -22.86 -8.67
N PRO A 93 -5.42 -23.05 -7.37
CA PRO A 93 -4.74 -22.05 -6.57
C PRO A 93 -3.39 -21.67 -7.19
N THR A 94 -3.17 -20.38 -7.38
CA THR A 94 -1.99 -19.84 -8.07
C THR A 94 -1.35 -18.77 -7.20
N LEU A 95 -0.07 -18.97 -6.90
CA LEU A 95 0.76 -17.95 -6.26
C LEU A 95 1.17 -16.90 -7.28
N PHE A 96 1.12 -15.64 -6.87
CA PHE A 96 1.63 -14.52 -7.64
C PHE A 96 2.31 -13.52 -6.70
N GLN A 97 3.11 -12.64 -7.30
CA GLN A 97 3.80 -11.57 -6.59
C GLN A 97 3.32 -10.23 -7.14
N VAL A 98 2.96 -9.32 -6.23
CA VAL A 98 2.77 -7.90 -6.50
C VAL A 98 4.13 -7.22 -6.31
N SER A 99 4.54 -6.40 -7.27
CA SER A 99 5.76 -5.60 -7.17
C SER A 99 5.51 -4.26 -7.84
N GLU A 100 5.35 -3.23 -7.01
CA GLU A 100 4.81 -1.95 -7.43
C GLU A 100 5.69 -0.83 -6.94
N LYS A 101 5.69 0.27 -7.69
CA LYS A 101 6.44 1.47 -7.34
C LYS A 101 5.52 2.67 -7.42
N GLY A 102 5.63 3.53 -6.42
CA GLY A 102 4.82 4.73 -6.31
C GLY A 102 5.67 5.94 -5.97
N HIS A 103 5.08 7.11 -6.17
CA HIS A 103 5.63 8.37 -5.70
C HIS A 103 4.54 9.18 -5.03
N ILE A 104 4.80 9.66 -3.81
CA ILE A 104 3.85 10.41 -2.99
C ILE A 104 4.48 11.74 -2.61
N PHE A 105 3.73 12.83 -2.75
CA PHE A 105 4.14 14.15 -2.29
C PHE A 105 3.37 14.54 -1.03
N PHE A 106 4.07 15.00 0.00
CA PHE A 106 3.48 15.53 1.22
C PHE A 106 3.63 17.05 1.25
N LYS A 107 2.53 17.75 1.57
CA LYS A 107 2.53 19.21 1.78
C LYS A 107 1.84 19.60 3.08
N PRO A 108 2.25 20.70 3.71
CA PRO A 108 1.54 21.20 4.89
C PRO A 108 0.13 21.66 4.48
N LEU A 109 -0.84 21.54 5.39
CA LEU A 109 -2.17 22.10 5.20
C LEU A 109 -2.10 23.62 4.96
N PRO A 110 -2.84 24.18 3.99
CA PRO A 110 -2.91 25.62 3.79
C PRO A 110 -3.50 26.33 5.02
N GLU A 111 -2.88 27.42 5.47
CA GLU A 111 -3.32 28.17 6.66
C GLU A 111 -4.73 28.81 6.53
N ASP A 112 -5.29 28.91 5.31
CA ASP A 112 -6.43 29.77 4.99
C ASP A 112 -7.74 29.04 4.61
N LYS A 113 -7.94 27.77 5.01
CA LYS A 113 -9.23 27.10 4.83
C LYS A 113 -9.82 26.60 6.14
N GLY A 114 -10.71 27.42 6.70
CA GLY A 114 -11.69 26.97 7.66
C GLY A 114 -12.51 25.83 7.08
N ASP A 115 -12.67 24.78 7.90
CA ASP A 115 -13.71 23.74 7.84
C ASP A 115 -14.26 23.48 6.44
N GLN A 116 -13.54 22.66 5.66
CA GLN A 116 -14.11 22.02 4.49
C GLN A 116 -13.60 20.59 4.44
N ASP A 117 -14.60 19.71 4.50
CA ASP A 117 -14.56 18.27 4.32
C ASP A 117 -13.44 17.79 3.40
N LYS A 118 -12.85 16.66 3.80
CA LYS A 118 -12.07 15.69 2.99
C LYS A 118 -11.55 16.27 1.67
N ALA A 119 -10.24 16.48 1.61
CA ALA A 119 -9.53 16.74 0.36
C ALA A 119 -9.61 15.51 -0.57
N ASP A 120 -10.79 15.24 -1.10
CA ASP A 120 -11.05 14.43 -2.28
C ASP A 120 -10.66 15.29 -3.49
N SER A 121 -9.37 15.36 -3.82
CA SER A 121 -8.86 15.91 -5.09
C SER A 121 -7.43 15.45 -5.35
N ALA A 122 -7.23 14.14 -5.50
CA ALA A 122 -6.12 13.60 -6.28
C ALA A 122 -6.41 13.88 -7.76
N GLY A 123 -5.92 15.02 -8.26
CA GLY A 123 -5.97 15.41 -9.66
C GLY A 123 -4.67 15.04 -10.35
N ASP A 124 -4.76 14.04 -11.23
CA ASP A 124 -3.88 13.77 -12.38
C ASP A 124 -2.36 13.72 -12.11
N GLY A 125 -1.88 12.51 -11.79
CA GLY A 125 -0.49 12.10 -12.02
C GLY A 125 0.40 11.92 -10.79
N ASP A 126 0.14 12.67 -9.71
CA ASP A 126 0.96 12.70 -8.50
C ASP A 126 0.09 12.51 -7.24
N ASP A 127 0.38 11.50 -6.40
CA ASP A 127 -0.33 11.28 -5.13
C ASP A 127 0.06 12.36 -4.11
N LEU A 128 -0.66 13.48 -4.13
CA LEU A 128 -0.46 14.60 -3.21
C LEU A 128 -1.29 14.40 -1.92
N VAL A 129 -0.60 14.33 -0.79
CA VAL A 129 -1.17 14.19 0.55
C VAL A 129 -0.91 15.46 1.37
N PHE A 130 -1.95 16.05 1.94
CA PHE A 130 -1.80 17.16 2.87
C PHE A 130 -1.66 16.64 4.30
N VAL A 131 -0.63 17.08 5.01
CA VAL A 131 -0.34 16.71 6.39
C VAL A 131 -0.44 17.92 7.33
N PRO A 132 -0.84 17.73 8.59
CA PRO A 132 -0.91 18.82 9.57
C PRO A 132 0.45 19.47 9.83
N SER A 133 1.53 18.70 9.80
CA SER A 133 2.90 19.18 9.94
C SER A 133 3.84 18.32 9.10
N ILE A 134 4.69 18.96 8.31
CA ILE A 134 5.73 18.29 7.54
C ILE A 134 6.89 17.83 8.42
N GLU A 135 7.10 18.47 9.57
CA GLU A 135 8.11 18.09 10.56
C GLU A 135 7.59 17.05 11.57
N GLY A 136 6.33 16.61 11.43
CA GLY A 136 5.72 15.63 12.32
C GLY A 136 5.97 14.19 11.90
N GLU A 137 5.45 13.25 12.69
CA GLU A 137 5.30 11.85 12.28
C GLU A 137 4.23 11.75 11.19
N ILE A 138 4.60 11.16 10.05
CA ILE A 138 3.73 10.96 8.90
C ILE A 138 3.59 9.45 8.70
N ASP A 139 2.38 8.91 8.94
CA ASP A 139 2.04 7.51 8.71
C ASP A 139 1.45 7.32 7.31
N ILE A 140 2.07 6.44 6.51
CA ILE A 140 1.71 6.15 5.13
C ILE A 140 0.89 4.85 4.98
N SER A 141 0.46 4.24 6.08
CA SER A 141 -0.16 2.90 6.03
C SER A 141 -1.48 2.89 5.25
N ASP A 142 -2.21 4.00 5.22
CA ASP A 142 -3.43 4.12 4.41
C ASP A 142 -3.09 4.11 2.92
N GLN A 143 -2.07 4.87 2.50
CA GLN A 143 -1.59 4.86 1.12
C GLN A 143 -1.04 3.49 0.73
N VAL A 144 -0.26 2.83 1.60
CA VAL A 144 0.25 1.48 1.35
C VAL A 144 -0.89 0.48 1.16
N TRP A 145 -1.96 0.59 1.95
CA TRP A 145 -3.15 -0.26 1.79
C TRP A 145 -3.85 -0.02 0.45
N GLU A 146 -4.06 1.24 0.08
CA GLU A 146 -4.67 1.59 -1.21
C GLU A 146 -3.85 1.07 -2.38
N TYR A 147 -2.53 1.29 -2.36
CA TYR A 147 -1.60 0.77 -3.36
C TYR A 147 -1.69 -0.76 -3.48
N LEU A 148 -1.63 -1.49 -2.35
CA LEU A 148 -1.75 -2.94 -2.37
C LEU A 148 -3.03 -3.40 -3.07
N VAL A 149 -4.18 -2.81 -2.69
CA VAL A 149 -5.49 -3.24 -3.21
C VAL A 149 -5.61 -2.93 -4.70
N VAL A 150 -5.21 -1.74 -5.14
CA VAL A 150 -5.29 -1.32 -6.55
C VAL A 150 -4.36 -2.16 -7.45
N SER A 151 -3.24 -2.62 -6.92
CA SER A 151 -2.28 -3.44 -7.65
C SER A 151 -2.64 -4.93 -7.72
N LEU A 152 -3.78 -5.33 -7.14
CA LEU A 152 -4.27 -6.71 -7.27
C LEU A 152 -4.74 -6.98 -8.71
N PRO A 153 -4.20 -8.02 -9.37
CA PRO A 153 -4.45 -8.28 -10.79
C PRO A 153 -5.84 -8.86 -11.06
N GLU A 154 -6.64 -8.23 -11.93
CA GLU A 154 -7.96 -8.72 -12.36
C GLU A 154 -7.93 -10.15 -12.93
N LYS A 155 -6.78 -10.62 -13.44
CA LYS A 155 -6.63 -11.95 -14.00
C LYS A 155 -5.26 -12.55 -13.70
N VAL A 156 -5.23 -13.68 -13.02
CA VAL A 156 -4.03 -14.49 -12.79
C VAL A 156 -4.21 -15.87 -13.44
N LEU A 157 -3.15 -16.38 -14.07
CA LEU A 157 -3.11 -17.70 -14.68
C LEU A 157 -2.01 -18.55 -14.02
N CYS A 158 -2.28 -19.84 -13.79
CA CYS A 158 -1.32 -20.77 -13.20
C CYS A 158 -0.09 -21.03 -14.09
N SER A 159 -0.22 -20.79 -15.40
CA SER A 159 0.87 -20.87 -16.37
C SER A 159 0.47 -20.19 -17.68
N GLU A 160 1.47 -19.89 -18.51
CA GLU A 160 1.26 -19.36 -19.88
C GLU A 160 0.44 -20.31 -20.78
N GLY A 161 0.44 -21.62 -20.48
CA GLY A 161 -0.35 -22.60 -21.23
C GLY A 161 -1.84 -22.65 -20.84
N CYS A 162 -2.24 -21.93 -19.80
CA CYS A 162 -3.61 -21.89 -19.29
C CYS A 162 -4.42 -20.70 -19.87
N LEU A 163 -4.13 -20.32 -21.11
CA LEU A 163 -4.80 -19.24 -21.85
C LEU A 163 -6.21 -19.64 -22.34
#